data_AF-A0A2D4L260-F1
#
_entry.id   AF-A0A2D4L260-F1
#
_cell.length_a   1.000
_cell.length_b   1.000
_cell.length_c   1.000
_cell.angle_alpha   90.00
_cell.angle_beta   90.00
_cell.angle_gamma   90.00
#
_symmetry.space_group_name_H-M   'P 1'
#
loop_
_entity.id
_entity.type
_entity.pdbx_description
1 polymer ?
#
loop_
_entity_poly.entity_id
_entity_poly.type
_entity_poly.pdbx_seq_one_letter_code
_entity_poly.pdbx_strand_id
1 'polypeptide(L)'
;YRSTLERMLDVTMLQEEKEEQMRFPSPELYRFAEPDSTENIVFEENMQPKSGIPIIKAGTVVKLIERLTFHMYADPNFVRTFLTTYRSFCKPQELLSLLIERFEIPEPEPTEADRIA
;
A
#
# COMPACT_ATOMS: atom_id res chain seq x y z
N TYR A 1 -7.03 -29.12 -18.97
CA TYR A 1 -7.76 -28.41 -20.03
C TYR A 1 -8.75 -27.50 -19.32
N ARG A 2 -8.54 -26.17 -19.29
CA ARG A 2 -9.49 -25.24 -18.65
C ARG A 2 -10.79 -25.20 -19.45
N SER A 3 -11.93 -25.28 -18.76
CA SER A 3 -13.27 -25.20 -19.33
C SER A 3 -13.50 -23.83 -19.97
N THR A 4 -14.40 -23.75 -20.95
CA THR A 4 -14.81 -22.49 -21.58
C THR A 4 -15.41 -21.52 -20.54
N LEU A 5 -16.15 -22.04 -19.56
CA LEU A 5 -16.72 -21.23 -18.47
C LEU A 5 -15.64 -20.59 -17.60
N GLU A 6 -14.57 -21.34 -17.27
CA GLU A 6 -13.45 -20.81 -16.48
C GLU A 6 -12.74 -19.67 -17.22
N ARG A 7 -12.55 -19.80 -18.54
CA ARG A 7 -11.91 -18.74 -19.34
C ARG A 7 -12.79 -17.49 -19.45
N MET A 8 -14.11 -17.64 -19.57
CA MET A 8 -15.03 -16.50 -19.61
C MET A 8 -15.07 -15.78 -18.25
N LEU A 9 -15.01 -16.53 -17.15
CA LEU A 9 -14.89 -15.96 -15.81
C LEU A 9 -13.59 -15.16 -15.67
N ASP A 10 -12.45 -15.75 -16.02
CA ASP A 10 -11.14 -15.07 -15.97
C ASP A 10 -11.15 -13.76 -16.77
N VAL A 11 -11.72 -13.77 -17.98
CA VAL A 11 -11.81 -12.57 -18.85
C VAL A 11 -12.70 -11.49 -18.24
N THR A 12 -13.83 -11.87 -17.65
CA THR A 12 -14.77 -10.92 -17.05
C THR A 12 -14.16 -10.27 -15.81
N MET A 13 -13.55 -11.06 -14.93
CA MET A 13 -12.88 -10.54 -13.73
C MET A 13 -11.74 -9.57 -14.06
N LEU A 14 -10.93 -9.89 -15.08
CA LEU A 14 -9.84 -9.00 -15.52
C LEU A 14 -10.34 -7.69 -16.13
N GLN A 15 -11.50 -7.73 -16.78
CA GLN A 15 -12.11 -6.53 -17.34
C GLN A 15 -12.65 -5.63 -16.21
N GLU A 16 -13.33 -6.20 -15.23
CA GLU A 16 -13.84 -5.49 -14.05
C GLU A 16 -12.70 -4.86 -13.23
N GLU A 17 -11.64 -5.60 -12.93
CA GLU A 17 -10.46 -5.04 -12.21
C GLU A 17 -9.82 -3.85 -12.94
N LYS A 18 -9.88 -3.84 -14.27
CA LYS A 18 -9.34 -2.75 -15.08
C LYS A 18 -10.27 -1.53 -15.09
N GLU A 19 -11.58 -1.75 -15.07
CA GLU A 19 -12.59 -0.68 -15.06
C GLU A 19 -12.69 -0.01 -13.67
N GLU A 20 -12.48 -0.77 -12.60
CA GLU A 20 -12.61 -0.33 -11.20
C GLU A 20 -11.26 -0.10 -10.49
N GLN A 21 -10.22 0.32 -11.22
CA GLN A 21 -8.93 0.60 -10.59
C GLN A 21 -9.07 1.61 -9.43
N MET A 22 -8.57 1.22 -8.25
CA MET A 22 -8.63 2.04 -7.04
C MET A 22 -8.04 3.42 -7.30
N ARG A 23 -8.83 4.45 -6.98
CA ARG A 23 -8.36 5.84 -7.03
C ARG A 23 -7.59 6.14 -5.75
N PHE A 24 -6.33 6.51 -5.90
CA PHE A 24 -5.53 7.01 -4.79
C PHE A 24 -5.75 8.52 -4.63
N PRO A 25 -5.76 9.04 -3.39
CA PRO A 25 -5.79 10.47 -3.16
C PRO A 25 -4.52 11.14 -3.72
N SER A 26 -4.60 12.45 -3.98
CA SER A 26 -3.44 13.22 -4.42
C SER A 26 -2.33 13.18 -3.35
N PRO A 27 -1.04 13.03 -3.72
CA PRO A 27 0.08 13.10 -2.79
C PRO A 27 0.14 14.43 -2.00
N GLU A 28 -0.44 15.50 -2.55
CA GLU A 28 -0.54 16.81 -1.87
C GLU A 28 -1.53 16.79 -0.69
N LEU A 29 -2.58 15.97 -0.78
CA LEU A 29 -3.60 15.81 0.26
C LEU A 29 -3.26 14.68 1.23
N TYR A 30 -2.55 13.66 0.75
CA TYR A 30 -2.25 12.47 1.51
C TYR A 30 -0.86 11.94 1.14
N ARG A 31 0.14 12.25 1.99
CA ARG A 31 1.56 11.99 1.68
C ARG A 31 1.91 10.52 1.47
N PHE A 32 1.10 9.59 1.97
CA PHE A 32 1.31 8.16 1.77
C PHE A 32 0.81 7.66 0.40
N ALA A 33 0.29 8.54 -0.47
CA ALA A 33 -0.02 8.25 -1.86
C ALA A 33 1.11 8.60 -2.83
N GLU A 34 2.23 9.15 -2.35
CA GLU A 34 3.41 9.36 -3.19
C GLU A 34 3.85 8.03 -3.82
N PRO A 35 4.15 7.95 -5.12
CA PRO A 35 4.58 6.70 -5.75
C PRO A 35 5.94 6.23 -5.22
N ASP A 36 6.16 4.92 -5.23
CA ASP A 36 7.46 4.35 -4.91
C ASP A 36 8.53 4.78 -5.92
N SER A 37 9.69 5.16 -5.41
CA SER A 37 10.89 5.47 -6.20
C SER A 37 12.13 4.99 -5.46
N THR A 38 13.26 4.90 -6.18
CA THR A 38 14.56 4.56 -5.57
C THR A 38 15.04 5.57 -4.53
N GLU A 39 14.43 6.76 -4.47
CA GLU A 39 14.77 7.82 -3.52
C GLU A 39 14.01 7.68 -2.20
N ASN A 40 12.80 7.10 -2.22
CA ASN A 40 11.93 7.02 -1.05
C ASN A 40 11.80 5.60 -0.45
N ILE A 41 12.05 4.54 -1.23
CA ILE A 41 12.04 3.15 -0.75
C ILE A 41 13.01 2.27 -1.55
N VAL A 42 13.66 1.34 -0.85
CA VAL A 42 14.60 0.36 -1.42
C VAL A 42 14.23 -1.03 -0.94
N PHE A 43 14.05 -1.95 -1.88
CA PHE A 43 13.76 -3.36 -1.59
C PHE A 43 15.03 -4.22 -1.65
N GLU A 44 15.03 -5.33 -0.92
CA GLU A 44 16.13 -6.30 -0.93
C GLU A 44 16.01 -7.23 -2.15
N GLU A 45 16.94 -7.13 -3.10
CA GLU A 45 16.94 -7.96 -4.33
C GLU A 45 17.39 -9.41 -4.07
N ASN A 46 18.20 -9.63 -3.03
CA ASN A 46 18.89 -10.90 -2.76
C ASN A 46 18.06 -11.90 -1.96
N MET A 47 16.89 -11.50 -1.48
CA MET A 47 16.01 -12.35 -0.68
C MET A 47 14.68 -12.51 -1.41
N GLN A 48 14.56 -13.58 -2.20
CA GLN A 48 13.25 -14.03 -2.67
C GLN A 48 12.48 -14.53 -1.44
N PRO A 49 11.51 -13.77 -0.92
CA PRO A 49 10.78 -14.17 0.27
C PRO A 49 9.93 -15.37 -0.10
N LYS A 50 9.98 -16.44 0.71
CA LYS A 50 9.10 -17.60 0.53
C LYS A 50 7.61 -17.23 0.53
N SER A 51 7.27 -16.09 1.12
CA SER A 51 5.92 -15.54 1.25
C SER A 51 5.46 -14.68 0.06
N GLY A 52 6.35 -14.33 -0.89
CA GLY A 52 6.02 -13.38 -1.97
C GLY A 52 5.84 -11.92 -1.53
N ILE A 53 6.10 -11.62 -0.25
CA ILE A 53 6.00 -10.25 0.32
C ILE A 53 7.34 -9.52 0.18
N PRO A 54 7.41 -8.34 -0.46
CA PRO A 54 8.65 -7.59 -0.63
C PRO A 54 9.34 -7.27 0.71
N ILE A 55 10.65 -7.51 0.80
CA ILE A 55 11.47 -7.16 1.96
C ILE A 55 12.06 -5.76 1.75
N ILE A 56 11.84 -4.87 2.73
CA ILE A 56 12.32 -3.49 2.68
C ILE A 56 13.71 -3.43 3.28
N LYS A 57 14.65 -2.89 2.50
CA LYS A 57 16.03 -2.66 2.91
C LYS A 57 16.20 -1.28 3.54
N ALA A 58 15.57 -0.26 2.95
CA ALA A 58 15.58 1.12 3.44
C ALA A 58 14.35 1.88 2.93
N GLY A 59 14.03 3.00 3.56
CA GLY A 59 12.99 3.91 3.09
C GLY A 59 12.81 5.08 4.05
N THR A 60 12.07 6.09 3.59
CA THR A 60 11.66 7.21 4.46
C THR A 60 10.67 6.72 5.52
N VAL A 61 10.53 7.47 6.62
CA VAL A 61 9.56 7.11 7.68
C VAL A 61 8.14 6.98 7.11
N VAL A 62 7.77 7.84 6.16
CA VAL A 62 6.47 7.79 5.46
C VAL A 62 6.29 6.47 4.74
N LYS A 63 7.27 6.04 3.93
CA LYS A 63 7.21 4.76 3.20
C LYS A 63 7.26 3.54 4.10
N LEU A 64 7.97 3.60 5.22
CA LEU A 64 7.97 2.53 6.21
C LEU A 64 6.60 2.37 6.88
N ILE A 65 5.92 3.46 7.20
CA ILE A 65 4.56 3.44 7.78
C ILE A 65 3.52 3.00 6.75
N GLU A 66 3.66 3.42 5.49
CA GLU A 66 2.82 2.93 4.39
C GLU A 66 2.91 1.41 4.28
N ARG A 67 4.13 0.86 4.30
CA ARG A 67 4.37 -0.59 4.23
C ARG A 67 4.02 -1.34 5.51
N LEU A 68 4.05 -0.68 6.65
CA LEU A 68 3.55 -1.20 7.93
C LEU A 68 2.04 -1.48 7.88
N THR A 69 1.31 -0.68 7.11
CA THR A 69 -0.16 -0.68 6.99
C THR A 69 -0.58 -0.80 5.52
N PHE A 70 0.10 -1.68 4.78
CA PHE A 70 -0.12 -1.82 3.35
C PHE A 70 -1.46 -2.52 3.06
N HIS A 71 -2.16 -2.07 2.02
CA HIS A 71 -3.52 -2.54 1.72
C HIS A 71 -3.55 -3.91 1.02
N MET A 72 -2.48 -4.28 0.31
CA MET A 72 -2.43 -5.55 -0.44
C MET A 72 -2.00 -6.75 0.42
N TYR A 73 -1.23 -6.52 1.48
CA TYR A 73 -0.69 -7.59 2.32
C TYR A 73 -0.33 -7.08 3.71
N ALA A 74 -0.34 -7.98 4.69
CA ALA A 74 0.15 -7.73 6.03
C ALA A 74 1.45 -8.51 6.29
N ASP A 75 2.42 -7.86 6.94
CA ASP A 75 3.66 -8.50 7.39
C ASP A 75 3.82 -8.37 8.92
N PRO A 76 3.40 -9.38 9.70
CA PRO A 76 3.56 -9.39 11.15
C PRO A 76 5.01 -9.32 11.62
N ASN A 77 5.98 -9.81 10.82
CA ASN A 77 7.40 -9.73 11.16
C ASN A 77 7.92 -8.31 11.00
N PHE A 78 7.47 -7.60 9.95
CA PHE A 78 7.77 -6.18 9.78
C PHE A 78 7.19 -5.35 10.92
N VAL A 79 5.92 -5.60 11.31
CA VAL A 79 5.29 -4.91 12.46
C VAL A 79 6.10 -5.07 13.74
N ARG A 80 6.50 -6.30 14.07
CA ARG A 80 7.32 -6.57 15.26
C ARG A 80 8.67 -5.86 15.19
N THR A 81 9.36 -5.97 14.05
CA THR A 81 10.68 -5.36 13.84
C THR A 81 10.59 -3.85 13.98
N PHE A 82 9.65 -3.22 13.27
CA PHE A 82 9.42 -1.78 13.29
C PHE A 82 9.12 -1.27 14.69
N LEU A 83 8.13 -1.85 15.40
CA LEU A 83 7.76 -1.38 16.76
C LEU A 83 8.87 -1.57 17.80
N THR A 84 9.78 -2.51 17.56
CA THR A 84 10.95 -2.74 18.42
C THR A 84 12.04 -1.70 18.16
N THR A 85 12.27 -1.31 16.91
CA THR A 85 13.46 -0.53 16.50
C THR A 85 13.19 0.92 16.12
N TYR A 86 11.94 1.35 15.88
CA TYR A 86 11.63 2.67 15.32
C TYR A 86 12.20 3.85 16.10
N ARG A 87 12.39 3.69 17.42
CA ARG A 87 12.89 4.75 18.32
C ARG A 87 14.29 5.23 17.96
N SER A 88 15.04 4.51 17.14
CA SER A 88 16.35 4.95 16.64
C SER A 88 16.25 6.02 15.56
N PHE A 89 15.09 6.17 14.88
CA PHE A 89 14.91 7.09 13.76
C PHE A 89 13.61 7.90 13.79
N CYS A 90 12.66 7.59 14.68
CA CYS A 90 11.38 8.30 14.80
C CYS A 90 10.95 8.36 16.28
N LYS A 91 10.43 9.51 16.72
CA LYS A 91 9.95 9.67 18.11
C LYS A 91 8.58 9.01 18.30
N PRO A 92 8.24 8.50 19.51
CA PRO A 92 6.93 7.89 19.75
C PRO A 92 5.73 8.81 19.43
N GLN A 93 5.84 10.11 19.75
CA GLN A 93 4.80 11.09 19.44
C GLN A 93 4.65 11.30 17.92
N GLU A 94 5.77 11.41 17.21
CA GLU A 94 5.79 11.57 15.76
C GLU A 94 5.22 10.34 15.05
N LEU A 95 5.57 9.13 15.51
CA LEU A 95 5.00 7.89 15.01
C LEU A 95 3.48 7.87 15.18
N LEU A 96 2.97 8.23 16.37
CA LEU A 96 1.54 8.26 16.61
C LEU A 96 0.83 9.26 15.69
N SER A 97 1.38 10.46 15.53
CA SER A 97 0.85 11.47 14.61
C SER A 97 0.80 10.96 13.16
N LEU A 98 1.87 10.32 12.69
CA LEU A 98 1.91 9.76 11.33
C LEU A 98 0.94 8.58 11.15
N LEU A 99 0.71 7.77 12.17
CA LEU A 99 -0.28 6.69 12.13
C LEU A 99 -1.72 7.23 12.11
N ILE A 100 -2.00 8.33 12.82
CA ILE A 100 -3.30 9.00 12.74
C ILE A 100 -3.50 9.58 11.34
N GLU A 101 -2.51 10.28 10.79
CA GLU A 101 -2.56 10.78 9.42
C GLU A 101 -2.79 9.64 8.41
N ARG A 102 -2.12 8.50 8.58
CA ARG A 102 -2.30 7.29 7.75
C ARG A 102 -3.72 6.71 7.86
N PHE A 103 -4.39 6.89 9.00
CA PHE A 103 -5.75 6.41 9.21
C PHE A 103 -6.79 7.32 8.57
N GLU A 104 -6.55 8.63 8.58
CA GLU A 104 -7.44 9.65 8.02
C GLU A 104 -7.25 9.83 6.51
N ILE A 105 -7.58 8.79 5.73
CA ILE A 105 -7.51 8.83 4.26
C ILE A 105 -8.68 9.68 3.73
N PRO A 106 -8.43 10.74 2.92
CA PRO A 106 -9.51 11.54 2.35
C PRO A 106 -10.29 10.73 1.31
N GLU A 107 -11.62 10.81 1.36
CA GLU A 107 -12.49 10.19 0.38
C GLU A 107 -12.31 10.84 -1.00
N PRO A 108 -12.39 10.05 -2.10
CA PRO A 108 -12.34 10.62 -3.44
C PRO A 108 -13.59 11.48 -3.70
N GLU A 109 -13.42 12.55 -4.46
CA GLU A 109 -14.55 13.35 -4.94
C GLU A 109 -15.53 12.48 -5.73
N PRO A 110 -16.86 12.61 -5.52
CA PRO A 110 -17.86 11.82 -6.23
C PRO A 110 -17.76 12.08 -7.73
N THR A 111 -17.65 11.02 -8.53
CA THR A 111 -17.65 11.14 -9.97
C THR A 111 -19.02 11.49 -10.52
N GLU A 112 -19.06 11.94 -11.77
CA GLU A 112 -20.33 12.16 -12.46
C GLU A 112 -21.19 10.88 -12.48
N ALA A 113 -20.58 9.70 -12.61
CA ALA A 113 -21.27 8.42 -12.52
C ALA A 113 -21.89 8.19 -11.12
N ASP A 114 -21.16 8.50 -10.05
CA ASP A 114 -21.64 8.36 -8.66
C ASP A 114 -22.81 9.31 -8.34
N ARG A 115 -22.86 10.47 -9.02
CA ARG A 115 -23.92 11.49 -8.82
C ARG A 115 -25.21 11.18 -9.56
N ILE A 116 -25.16 10.29 -10.55
CA ILE A 116 -26.30 9.93 -11.42
C ILE A 116 -26.96 8.60 -10.95
N ALA A 117 -26.28 7.83 -10.09
CA ALA A 117 -26.81 6.62 -9.44
C ALA A 117 -27.73 6.93 -8.25
#